data_AF-A0A813J6L0-F1
#
_entry.id   AF-A0A813J6L0-F1
#
_cell.length_a   1.000
_cell.length_b   1.000
_cell.length_c   1.000
_cell.angle_alpha   90.00
_cell.angle_beta   90.00
_cell.angle_gamma   90.00
#
_symmetry.space_group_name_H-M   'P 1'
#
loop_
_entity.id
_entity.type
_entity.pdbx_description
1 polymer ?
#
loop_
_entity_poly.entity_id
_entity_poly.type
_entity_poly.pdbx_seq_one_letter_code
_entity_poly.pdbx_strand_id
1 'polypeptide(L)'
;AIFLTQIVADHLRSLPKDSSSSLGRLYGSLGSTVFHLFAATTGGIDWTELAYPLMQEIDPMLAIVLCLHIAFSVMVVMNLVTGVLVDRAKQLTSEDRQIQLIDQAEMAPVLAFICIDRDPSPVVHVLSAES
;
A
#
# COMPACT_ATOMS: atom_id res chain seq x y z
N ALA A 1 -7.97 -17.14 -10.76
CA ALA A 1 -7.44 -18.52 -10.63
C ALA A 1 -8.48 -19.58 -10.98
N ILE A 2 -9.52 -19.82 -10.16
CA ILE A 2 -10.49 -20.91 -10.36
C ILE A 2 -11.12 -20.90 -11.75
N PHE A 3 -11.61 -19.74 -12.20
CA PHE A 3 -12.20 -19.56 -13.53
C PHE A 3 -11.24 -19.96 -14.66
N LEU A 4 -9.98 -19.49 -14.62
CA LEU A 4 -8.96 -19.84 -15.61
C LEU A 4 -8.65 -21.35 -15.58
N THR A 5 -8.47 -21.93 -14.40
CA THR A 5 -8.22 -23.37 -14.26
C THR A 5 -9.39 -24.19 -14.82
N GLN A 6 -10.63 -23.78 -14.58
CA GLN A 6 -11.81 -24.49 -15.09
C GLN A 6 -11.88 -24.47 -16.61
N ILE A 7 -11.69 -23.30 -17.23
CA ILE A 7 -11.69 -23.17 -18.70
C ILE A 7 -10.58 -24.00 -19.33
N VAL A 8 -9.36 -23.92 -18.78
CA VAL A 8 -8.24 -24.70 -19.31
C VAL A 8 -8.44 -26.19 -19.09
N ALA A 9 -8.98 -26.61 -17.95
CA ALA A 9 -9.27 -28.01 -17.68
C ALA A 9 -10.37 -28.57 -18.61
N ASP A 10 -11.38 -27.76 -18.93
CA ASP A 10 -12.43 -28.14 -19.87
C ASP A 10 -11.88 -28.26 -21.31
N HIS A 11 -11.08 -27.29 -21.73
CA HIS A 11 -10.39 -27.32 -23.02
C HIS A 11 -9.44 -28.53 -23.14
N LEU A 12 -8.66 -28.81 -22.11
CA LEU A 12 -7.72 -29.95 -22.11
C LEU A 12 -8.43 -31.31 -22.16
N ARG A 13 -9.63 -31.42 -21.58
CA ARG A 13 -10.46 -32.63 -21.69
C ARG A 13 -11.01 -32.86 -23.10
N SER A 14 -11.17 -31.81 -23.89
CA SER A 14 -11.65 -31.89 -25.26
C SER A 14 -10.56 -32.33 -26.26
N LEU A 15 -9.28 -32.25 -25.86
CA LEU A 15 -8.13 -32.59 -26.71
C LEU A 15 -7.72 -34.07 -26.59
N PRO A 16 -7.16 -34.67 -27.65
CA PRO A 16 -6.52 -35.98 -27.58
C PRO A 16 -5.36 -36.00 -26.58
N LYS A 17 -5.25 -37.08 -25.79
CA LYS A 17 -4.36 -37.23 -24.63
C LYS A 17 -2.85 -37.09 -24.92
N ASP A 18 -2.45 -37.12 -26.19
CA ASP A 18 -1.05 -37.06 -26.65
C ASP A 18 -0.57 -35.63 -26.99
N SER A 19 -1.46 -34.65 -26.98
CA SER A 19 -1.09 -33.24 -27.15
C SER A 19 -0.42 -32.73 -25.87
N SER A 20 0.92 -32.72 -25.86
CA SER A 20 1.73 -32.10 -24.80
C SER A 20 1.61 -30.57 -24.87
N SER A 21 0.45 -30.01 -24.53
CA SER A 21 0.22 -28.57 -24.52
C SER A 21 0.88 -27.91 -23.31
N SER A 22 1.56 -26.79 -23.53
CA SER A 22 2.20 -25.99 -22.48
C SER A 22 1.20 -25.57 -21.38
N LEU A 23 -0.10 -25.51 -21.72
CA LEU A 23 -1.18 -25.29 -20.78
C LEU A 23 -1.25 -26.35 -19.67
N GLY A 24 -0.96 -27.62 -19.96
CA GLY A 24 -1.01 -28.68 -18.95
C GLY A 24 0.01 -28.49 -17.84
N ARG A 25 1.17 -27.89 -18.14
CA ARG A 25 2.20 -27.61 -17.13
C ARG A 25 1.84 -26.39 -16.26
N LEU A 26 1.33 -25.33 -16.90
CA LEU A 26 1.01 -24.07 -16.23
C LEU A 26 -0.33 -24.11 -15.48
N TYR A 27 -1.33 -24.77 -16.06
CA TYR A 27 -2.73 -24.75 -15.61
C TYR A 27 -3.30 -26.14 -15.28
N GLY A 28 -2.49 -27.21 -15.32
CA GLY A 28 -2.97 -28.59 -15.13
C GLY A 28 -3.57 -28.91 -13.76
N SER A 29 -3.33 -28.06 -12.76
CA SER A 29 -4.02 -28.13 -11.48
C SER A 29 -4.33 -26.74 -10.95
N LEU A 30 -5.31 -26.66 -10.03
CA LEU A 30 -5.65 -25.40 -9.37
C LEU A 30 -4.45 -24.84 -8.59
N GLY A 31 -3.73 -25.69 -7.86
CA GLY A 31 -2.53 -25.28 -7.12
C GLY A 31 -1.44 -24.73 -8.02
N SER A 32 -1.17 -25.41 -9.15
CA SER A 32 -0.22 -24.93 -10.16
C SER A 32 -0.65 -23.58 -10.74
N THR A 33 -1.94 -23.43 -11.09
CA THR A 33 -2.46 -22.17 -11.63
C THR A 33 -2.31 -21.03 -10.62
N VAL A 34 -2.68 -21.25 -9.35
CA VAL A 34 -2.55 -20.26 -8.28
C VAL A 34 -1.08 -19.87 -8.08
N PHE A 35 -0.17 -20.85 -8.07
CA PHE A 35 1.26 -20.61 -7.91
C PHE A 35 1.84 -19.75 -9.04
N HIS A 36 1.54 -20.09 -10.30
CA HIS A 36 2.04 -19.32 -11.44
C HIS A 36 1.40 -17.93 -11.54
N LEU A 37 0.11 -17.78 -11.20
CA LEU A 37 -0.54 -16.47 -11.12
C LEU A 37 0.07 -15.60 -10.02
N PHE A 38 0.38 -16.20 -8.86
CA PHE A 38 1.08 -15.51 -7.80
C PHE A 38 2.48 -15.08 -8.25
N ALA A 39 3.25 -15.98 -8.85
CA ALA A 39 4.57 -15.67 -9.39
C ALA A 39 4.50 -14.56 -10.46
N ALA A 40 3.51 -14.57 -11.34
CA ALA A 40 3.33 -13.51 -12.34
C ALA A 40 2.97 -12.16 -11.70
N THR A 41 2.18 -12.17 -10.63
CA THR A 41 1.77 -10.96 -9.89
C THR A 41 2.94 -10.35 -9.12
N THR A 42 3.84 -11.17 -8.58
CA THR A 42 5.02 -10.72 -7.84
C THR A 42 6.25 -10.47 -8.73
N GLY A 43 6.18 -10.77 -10.03
CA GLY A 43 7.28 -10.60 -10.98
C GLY A 43 8.30 -11.75 -11.00
N GLY A 44 7.96 -12.93 -10.48
CA GLY A 44 8.79 -14.12 -10.52
C GLY A 44 8.78 -14.87 -11.86
N ILE A 45 7.77 -14.68 -12.70
CA ILE A 45 7.68 -15.17 -14.08
C ILE A 45 7.04 -14.09 -14.95
N ASP A 46 7.40 -14.03 -16.23
CA ASP A 46 6.76 -13.10 -17.15
C ASP A 46 5.28 -13.50 -17.35
N TRP A 47 4.39 -12.53 -17.14
CA TRP A 47 2.96 -12.71 -17.36
C TRP A 47 2.63 -12.98 -18.83
N THR A 48 3.50 -12.58 -19.76
CA THR A 48 3.33 -12.88 -21.19
C THR A 48 3.47 -14.39 -21.47
N GLU A 49 4.34 -15.09 -20.74
CA GLU A 49 4.51 -16.55 -20.85
C GLU A 49 3.26 -17.31 -20.41
N LEU A 50 2.49 -16.76 -19.47
CA LEU A 50 1.19 -17.30 -19.09
C LEU A 50 0.09 -16.96 -20.09
N ALA A 51 0.14 -15.76 -20.69
CA ALA A 51 -0.88 -15.23 -21.58
C ALA A 51 -0.83 -15.82 -22.99
N TYR A 52 0.38 -16.05 -23.52
CA TYR A 52 0.61 -16.57 -24.87
C TYR A 52 -0.09 -17.91 -25.15
N PRO A 53 0.05 -18.96 -24.31
CA PRO A 53 -0.65 -20.22 -24.53
C PRO A 53 -2.18 -20.07 -24.43
N LEU A 54 -2.70 -19.20 -23.55
CA LEU A 54 -4.13 -18.90 -23.47
C LEU A 54 -4.66 -18.26 -24.76
N MET A 55 -3.88 -17.33 -25.33
CA MET A 55 -4.25 -16.60 -26.54
C MET A 55 -4.20 -17.46 -27.80
N GLN A 56 -3.24 -18.39 -27.88
CA GLN A 56 -3.04 -19.24 -29.06
C GLN A 56 -3.92 -20.49 -29.08
N GLU A 57 -4.10 -21.12 -27.92
CA GLU A 57 -4.74 -22.44 -27.86
C GLU A 57 -6.24 -22.36 -27.50
N ILE A 58 -6.71 -21.30 -26.84
CA ILE A 58 -8.12 -21.19 -26.39
C ILE A 58 -8.81 -19.95 -26.97
N ASP A 59 -8.54 -18.77 -26.42
CA ASP A 59 -9.21 -17.52 -26.78
C ASP A 59 -8.37 -16.32 -26.32
N PRO A 60 -8.06 -15.35 -27.21
CA PRO A 60 -7.39 -14.10 -26.85
C PRO A 60 -8.05 -13.31 -25.71
N MET A 61 -9.36 -13.42 -25.51
CA MET A 61 -10.06 -12.74 -24.41
C MET A 61 -9.58 -13.20 -23.04
N LEU A 62 -9.07 -14.44 -22.92
CA LEU A 62 -8.54 -14.95 -21.65
C LEU A 62 -7.23 -14.25 -21.25
N ALA A 63 -6.44 -13.81 -22.22
CA ALA A 63 -5.25 -13.00 -21.95
C ALA A 63 -5.64 -11.64 -21.33
N ILE A 64 -6.74 -11.02 -21.78
CA ILE A 64 -7.26 -9.78 -21.20
C ILE A 64 -7.71 -10.00 -19.76
N VAL A 65 -8.44 -11.09 -19.49
CA VAL A 65 -8.86 -11.45 -18.13
C VAL A 65 -7.66 -11.69 -17.21
N LEU A 66 -6.61 -12.35 -17.70
CA LEU A 66 -5.35 -12.55 -16.98
C LEU A 66 -4.69 -11.21 -16.62
N CYS A 67 -4.56 -10.30 -17.60
CA CYS A 67 -3.99 -8.97 -17.40
C CYS A 67 -4.78 -8.16 -16.37
N LEU A 68 -6.12 -8.19 -16.44
CA LEU A 68 -6.97 -7.52 -15.45
C LEU A 68 -6.78 -8.12 -14.05
N HIS A 69 -6.61 -9.43 -13.93
CA HIS A 69 -6.34 -10.07 -12.65
C HIS A 69 -5.02 -9.59 -12.03
N ILE A 70 -3.95 -9.50 -12.83
CA ILE A 70 -2.64 -9.03 -12.38
C ILE A 70 -2.72 -7.54 -12.00
N ALA A 71 -3.24 -6.70 -12.89
CA ALA A 71 -3.38 -5.26 -12.65
C ALA A 71 -4.22 -4.98 -11.39
N PHE A 72 -5.36 -5.65 -11.23
CA PHE A 72 -6.19 -5.53 -10.04
C PHE A 72 -5.46 -5.96 -8.77
N SER A 73 -4.76 -7.09 -8.79
CA SER A 73 -4.01 -7.57 -7.63
C SER A 73 -2.89 -6.61 -7.23
N VAL A 74 -2.13 -6.09 -8.21
CA VAL A 74 -1.09 -5.08 -7.98
C VAL A 74 -1.70 -3.79 -7.44
N MET A 75 -2.81 -3.31 -7.99
CA MET A 75 -3.51 -2.12 -7.49
C MET A 75 -4.00 -2.31 -6.05
N VAL A 76 -4.58 -3.47 -5.73
CA VAL A 76 -5.06 -3.78 -4.37
C VAL A 76 -3.89 -3.79 -3.39
N VAL A 77 -2.79 -4.46 -3.72
CA VAL A 77 -1.61 -4.52 -2.86
C VAL A 77 -0.98 -3.13 -2.71
N MET A 78 -0.85 -2.38 -3.81
CA MET A 78 -0.31 -1.02 -3.77
C MET A 78 -1.18 -0.12 -2.90
N ASN A 79 -2.49 -0.10 -3.13
CA ASN A 79 -3.42 0.73 -2.37
C ASN A 79 -3.45 0.35 -0.88
N LEU A 80 -3.34 -0.95 -0.56
CA LEU A 80 -3.22 -1.43 0.80
C LEU A 80 -1.94 -0.92 1.47
N VAL A 81 -0.80 -1.05 0.80
CA VAL A 81 0.50 -0.59 1.30
C VAL A 81 0.53 0.93 1.44
N THR A 82 0.07 1.66 0.43
CA THR A 82 -0.04 3.13 0.48
C THR A 82 -0.96 3.57 1.61
N GLY A 83 -2.11 2.91 1.81
CA GLY A 83 -3.02 3.20 2.92
C GLY A 83 -2.33 3.08 4.28
N VAL A 84 -1.64 1.97 4.54
CA VAL A 84 -0.88 1.76 5.77
C VAL A 84 0.22 2.82 5.94
N LEU A 85 1.00 3.10 4.90
CA LEU A 85 2.10 4.07 4.96
C LEU A 85 1.60 5.49 5.23
N VAL A 86 0.50 5.90 4.58
CA VAL A 86 -0.11 7.22 4.79
C VAL A 86 -0.65 7.34 6.21
N ASP A 87 -1.27 6.29 6.74
CA ASP A 87 -1.75 6.30 8.13
C ASP A 87 -0.60 6.41 9.12
N ARG A 88 0.53 5.73 8.88
CA ARG A 88 1.75 5.89 9.69
C ARG A 88 2.34 7.30 9.59
N ALA A 89 2.44 7.87 8.40
CA ALA A 89 2.95 9.23 8.21
C ALA A 89 2.09 10.28 8.92
N LYS A 90 0.75 10.10 8.90
CA LYS A 90 -0.20 10.96 9.63
C LYS A 90 -0.02 10.84 11.14
N GLN A 91 0.15 9.62 11.67
CA GLN A 91 0.38 9.38 13.10
C GLN A 91 1.63 10.11 13.60
N LEU A 92 2.77 9.96 12.90
CA LEU A 92 4.02 10.64 13.26
C LEU A 92 3.87 12.17 13.29
N THR A 93 3.22 12.75 12.28
CA THR A 93 2.96 14.20 12.25
C THR A 93 2.03 14.66 13.38
N SER A 94 1.07 13.82 13.77
CA SER A 94 0.14 14.14 14.86
C SER A 94 0.79 14.05 16.23
N GLU A 95 1.70 13.10 16.44
CA GLU A 95 2.51 12.96 17.65
C GLU A 95 3.45 14.15 17.80
N ASP A 96 4.17 14.53 16.73
CA ASP A 96 5.03 15.72 16.72
C ASP A 96 4.24 17.00 17.03
N ARG A 97 3.03 17.13 16.46
CA ARG A 97 2.16 18.28 16.74
C ARG A 97 1.66 18.29 18.18
N GLN A 98 1.30 17.13 18.75
CA GLN A 98 0.90 17.04 20.16
C GLN A 98 2.04 17.44 21.10
N ILE A 99 3.26 16.99 20.83
CA ILE A 99 4.44 17.34 21.62
C ILE A 99 4.68 18.85 21.58
N GLN A 100 4.60 19.48 20.39
CA GLN A 100 4.73 20.94 20.26
C GLN A 100 3.64 21.72 20.99
N LEU A 101 2.39 21.24 20.96
CA LEU A 101 1.28 21.89 21.68
C LEU A 101 1.45 21.81 23.20
N ILE A 102 1.95 20.69 23.71
CA ILE A 102 2.24 20.50 25.14
C ILE A 102 3.40 21.43 25.55
N ASP A 103 4.47 21.49 24.76
CA ASP A 103 5.63 22.35 25.04
C ASP A 103 5.25 23.84 25.06
N GLN A 104 4.41 24.30 24.12
CA GLN A 104 3.89 25.68 24.14
C GLN A 104 2.97 25.97 25.33
N ALA A 105 2.14 25.00 25.73
CA ALA A 105 1.26 25.17 26.89
C ALA A 105 2.04 25.24 28.21
N GLU A 106 3.17 24.53 28.31
CA GLU A 106 4.04 24.55 29.49
C GLU A 106 4.93 25.79 29.57
N MET A 107 5.37 26.35 28.42
CA MET A 107 6.15 27.60 28.38
C MET A 107 5.32 28.87 28.68
N ALA A 108 4.03 28.88 28.37
CA ALA A 108 3.15 30.05 28.55
C ALA A 108 3.17 30.65 29.98
N PRO A 109 3.03 29.86 31.08
CA PRO A 109 3.11 30.41 32.44
C PRO A 109 4.51 30.89 32.82
N VAL A 110 5.58 30.27 32.31
CA VAL A 110 6.97 30.68 32.57
C VAL A 110 7.26 32.05 31.95
N LEU A 111 6.83 32.27 30.70
CA LEU A 111 6.96 33.57 30.04
C LEU A 111 6.12 34.64 30.72
N ALA A 112 4.91 34.31 31.18
CA ALA A 112 4.07 35.24 31.94
C ALA A 112 4.75 35.66 33.26
N PHE A 113 5.37 34.72 33.98
CA PHE A 113 6.13 35.02 35.20
C PHE A 113 7.32 35.93 34.94
N ILE A 114 8.11 35.66 33.89
CA ILE A 114 9.25 36.50 33.50
C ILE A 114 8.80 37.91 33.09
N CYS A 115 7.68 38.03 32.36
CA CYS A 115 7.14 39.35 31.98
C CYS A 115 6.63 40.14 33.18
N ILE A 116 6.04 39.48 34.19
CA ILE A 116 5.61 40.12 35.44
C ILE A 116 6.81 40.62 36.25
N ASP A 117 7.90 39.85 36.30
CA ASP A 117 9.11 40.22 37.06
C ASP A 117 9.94 41.31 36.34
N ARG A 118 9.75 41.47 35.03
CA ARG A 118 10.42 42.50 34.20
C ARG A 118 9.72 43.87 34.21
N ASP A 119 8.68 44.07 35.03
CA ASP A 119 8.04 45.36 35.24
C ASP A 119 8.55 46.02 36.54
N PRO A 120 9.60 46.86 36.52
CA PRO A 120 10.17 47.47 37.73
C PRO A 120 9.37 48.67 38.25
N SER A 121 8.06 48.74 38.00
CA SER A 121 7.25 49.95 38.18
C SER A 121 6.29 49.87 39.38
N PRO A 122 6.84 49.86 40.62
CA PRO A 122 6.48 50.98 41.50
C PRO A 122 7.66 51.56 42.31
N VAL A 123 8.84 50.92 42.34
CA VAL A 123 9.91 51.30 43.30
C VAL A 123 10.68 52.56 42.87
N VAL A 124 10.76 52.84 41.56
CA VAL A 124 11.50 54.02 41.05
C VAL A 124 10.76 55.34 41.29
N HIS A 125 9.43 55.33 41.40
CA HIS A 125 8.65 56.55 41.66
C HIS A 125 8.70 57.04 43.12
N VAL A 126 9.06 56.18 44.08
CA VAL A 126 9.12 56.56 45.49
C VAL A 126 10.42 57.30 45.83
N LEU A 127 11.53 56.99 45.14
CA LEU A 127 12.85 57.60 45.39
C LEU A 127 13.02 59.01 44.77
N SER A 128 12.15 59.43 43.85
CA SER A 128 12.16 60.79 43.28
C SER A 128 11.32 61.79 44.08
N ALA A 129 10.58 61.34 45.10
CA ALA A 129 9.70 62.20 45.91
C ALA A 129 10.33 62.63 47.24
N GLU A 130 11.53 62.13 47.58
CA GLU A 130 12.25 62.46 48.82
C GLU A 130 13.56 63.27 48.61
N SER A 131 13.79 63.87 47.43
CA SER A 131 14.90 64.83 47.23
C SER A 131 14.43 66.28 47.15
#